data_AF-A0A846EEU1-F1
#
_entry.id   AF-A0A846EEU1-F1
#
_cell.length_a   1.000
_cell.length_b   1.000
_cell.length_c   1.000
_cell.angle_alpha   90.00
_cell.angle_beta   90.00
_cell.angle_gamma   90.00
#
_symmetry.space_group_name_H-M   'P 1'
#
loop_
_entity.id
_entity.type
_entity.pdbx_description
1 polymer ?
#
loop_
_entity_poly.entity_id
_entity_poly.type
_entity_poly.pdbx_seq_one_letter_code
_entity_poly.pdbx_strand_id
1 'polypeptide(L)'
;MTQLTLVFTEGNTETKISVQQDTFIIGRLPDCDLFLPFGGVSRKHARIVKTSSGAWEIEDMGSKNGTQVNYHLVTIPQQLCHGDVILLGNINLIVDFNGDLETPNSQPVKTPETNSQAITILRDVEHLQQQWIDASGIHGDNNKEKAISRLKELVGIAKNLCAAASIEDIFSQVQQVVFRYIDGIERLALLIDIDNSGDLQLINSAIKEDATQIQLPIDGNWISHSICQKVFTEKVAIQSADTLADERFSFEQSILVKGIMSAMAVPLWDETKVVGVLYADTNFYSSQWENNGEEELSFFSTLGNLVASSVQRWLLADKLKNQEVIRQRLERYHSPAVVQQLIVAKGFPDIRLPPIDREITILFADLVGFTEISERRQPTEIAELLNKFFEEMLQEVFTYGGTLDKYIGDCIMAFFGAPEPQPGHADRAVATAKGMLSRLQYLNAHDFWDEQLQLRISINTGRAIVGDVGSSQRLDYTALGPTINLGSRMEQICPVGECVISEATYDILNDKSDFSFMGDYRFKGIKRLIKVYQTHINGS
;
A
#
# COMPACT_ATOMS: atom_id res chain seq x y z
N MET A 1 64.68 2.39 23.97
CA MET A 1 63.38 2.58 24.63
C MET A 1 62.33 2.18 23.62
N THR A 2 61.49 1.20 23.92
CA THR A 2 60.40 0.76 23.03
C THR A 2 59.36 1.88 22.95
N GLN A 3 59.37 2.59 21.82
CA GLN A 3 58.40 3.64 21.53
C GLN A 3 57.09 2.97 21.15
N LEU A 4 56.03 3.22 21.93
CA LEU A 4 54.70 2.70 21.66
C LEU A 4 54.03 3.59 20.62
N THR A 5 53.51 2.98 19.57
CA THR A 5 52.66 3.61 18.57
C THR A 5 51.32 2.89 18.55
N LEU A 6 50.23 3.64 18.66
CA LEU A 6 48.87 3.12 18.50
C LEU A 6 48.44 3.39 17.06
N VAL A 7 48.02 2.34 16.37
CA VAL A 7 47.48 2.43 15.03
C VAL A 7 45.96 2.44 15.14
N PHE A 8 45.35 3.56 14.78
CA PHE A 8 43.91 3.72 14.68
C PHE A 8 43.51 3.71 13.21
N THR A 9 42.56 2.84 12.85
CA THR A 9 42.07 2.76 11.46
C THR A 9 40.63 3.27 11.40
N GLU A 10 40.43 4.35 10.65
CA GLU A 10 39.10 4.90 10.35
C GLU A 10 38.92 4.88 8.83
N GLY A 11 38.11 3.96 8.31
CA GLY A 11 38.00 3.72 6.87
C GLY A 11 39.33 3.26 6.25
N ASN A 12 39.78 3.94 5.19
CA ASN A 12 41.09 3.69 4.54
C ASN A 12 42.25 4.50 5.14
N THR A 13 41.99 5.29 6.17
CA THR A 13 43.00 6.14 6.80
C THR A 13 43.54 5.47 8.06
N GLU A 14 44.78 4.99 7.95
CA GLU A 14 45.58 4.53 9.08
C GLU A 14 46.27 5.72 9.74
N THR A 15 45.87 6.02 10.97
CA THR A 15 46.48 7.09 11.78
C THR A 15 47.39 6.48 12.83
N LYS A 16 48.69 6.75 12.72
CA LYS A 16 49.70 6.31 13.69
C LYS A 16 49.88 7.37 14.76
N ILE A 17 49.56 7.02 16.01
CA ILE A 17 49.62 7.90 17.17
C ILE A 17 50.79 7.44 18.05
N SER A 18 51.86 8.23 18.09
CA SER A 18 52.98 7.94 18.99
C SER A 18 52.61 8.30 20.42
N VAL A 19 52.79 7.34 21.34
CA VAL A 19 52.63 7.55 22.78
C VAL A 19 53.92 8.15 23.34
N GLN A 20 53.90 9.47 23.58
CA GLN A 20 55.09 10.26 23.96
C GLN A 20 55.23 10.52 25.46
N GLN A 21 54.27 10.06 26.28
CA GLN A 21 54.23 10.29 27.72
C GLN A 21 54.16 8.96 28.47
N ASP A 22 54.75 8.88 29.67
CA ASP A 22 54.73 7.67 30.51
C ASP A 22 53.32 7.32 31.02
N THR A 23 52.36 8.24 30.89
CA THR A 23 50.95 8.02 31.14
C THR A 23 50.17 8.63 29.99
N PHE A 24 49.32 7.85 29.34
CA PHE A 24 48.59 8.23 28.14
C PHE A 24 47.12 7.86 28.27
N ILE A 25 46.25 8.87 28.32
CA ILE A 25 44.82 8.71 28.56
C ILE A 25 44.07 8.70 27.24
N ILE A 26 43.21 7.70 27.07
CA ILE A 26 42.35 7.55 25.89
C ILE A 26 40.90 7.81 26.32
N GLY A 27 40.19 8.66 25.60
CA GLY A 27 38.80 8.97 25.95
C GLY A 27 38.08 9.90 24.99
N ARG A 28 36.79 10.11 25.28
CA ARG A 28 35.89 10.93 24.46
C ARG A 28 35.97 12.42 24.75
N LEU A 29 36.69 12.85 25.78
CA LEU A 29 36.85 14.26 26.06
C LEU A 29 38.10 14.83 25.38
N PRO A 30 38.07 16.09 24.90
CA PRO A 30 39.23 16.73 24.25
C PRO A 30 40.47 16.89 25.16
N ASP A 31 40.34 16.66 26.48
CA ASP A 31 41.43 16.71 27.45
C ASP A 31 42.21 15.39 27.57
N CYS A 32 41.83 14.35 26.80
CA CYS A 32 42.55 13.08 26.72
C CYS A 32 43.70 13.17 25.71
N ASP A 33 44.79 12.45 25.97
CA ASP A 33 45.96 12.41 25.07
C ASP A 33 45.63 11.79 23.71
N LEU A 34 44.69 10.84 23.69
CA LEU A 34 44.00 10.39 22.47
C LEU A 34 42.50 10.69 22.59
N PHE A 35 42.07 11.69 21.81
CA PHE A 35 40.68 12.12 21.71
C PHE A 35 39.93 11.28 20.66
N LEU A 36 38.93 10.52 21.13
CA LEU A 36 38.08 9.66 20.31
C LEU A 36 36.60 10.06 20.50
N PRO A 37 36.02 10.93 19.66
CA PRO A 37 34.68 11.50 19.84
C PRO A 37 33.51 10.52 19.61
N PHE A 38 33.70 9.22 19.81
CA PHE A 38 32.73 8.17 19.48
C PHE A 38 31.86 7.79 20.68
N GLY A 39 30.56 7.57 20.46
CA GLY A 39 29.59 7.29 21.53
C GLY A 39 29.89 6.03 22.35
N GLY A 40 30.61 5.05 21.78
CA GLY A 40 31.09 3.85 22.45
C GLY A 40 32.26 4.08 23.42
N VAL A 41 32.87 5.27 23.41
CA VAL A 41 34.04 5.62 24.22
C VAL A 41 33.62 6.48 25.43
N SER A 42 34.05 6.08 26.63
CA SER A 42 33.81 6.82 27.86
C SER A 42 34.63 8.12 27.92
N ARG A 43 34.20 9.08 28.75
CA ARG A 43 34.85 10.40 28.89
C ARG A 43 36.37 10.28 29.12
N LYS A 44 36.77 9.41 30.05
CA LYS A 44 38.13 8.86 30.22
C LYS A 44 37.93 7.34 30.24
N HIS A 45 38.38 6.64 29.20
CA HIS A 45 38.03 5.25 28.95
C HIS A 45 39.09 4.30 29.49
N ALA A 46 40.32 4.46 29.02
CA ALA A 46 41.45 3.63 29.38
C ALA A 46 42.69 4.50 29.54
N ARG A 47 43.65 4.00 30.31
CA ARG A 47 44.95 4.64 30.46
C ARG A 47 46.04 3.63 30.18
N ILE A 48 47.04 4.07 29.42
CA ILE A 48 48.25 3.29 29.15
C ILE A 48 49.36 3.90 29.99
N VAL A 49 50.05 3.07 30.77
CA VAL A 49 51.09 3.49 31.71
C VAL A 49 52.36 2.71 31.43
N LYS A 50 53.49 3.42 31.42
CA LYS A 50 54.82 2.82 31.34
C LYS A 50 55.30 2.44 32.73
N THR A 51 55.62 1.17 32.92
CA THR A 51 56.12 0.65 34.19
C THR A 51 57.62 0.96 34.37
N SER A 52 58.10 0.86 35.62
CA SER A 52 59.52 1.08 35.95
C SER A 52 60.48 0.08 35.29
N SER A 53 59.97 -1.07 34.84
CA SER A 53 60.70 -2.06 34.04
C SER A 53 60.75 -1.72 32.54
N GLY A 54 60.07 -0.65 32.10
CA GLY A 54 60.03 -0.20 30.71
C GLY A 54 58.98 -0.88 29.84
N ALA A 55 58.09 -1.69 30.42
CA ALA A 55 56.93 -2.26 29.74
C ALA A 55 55.75 -1.28 29.72
N TRP A 56 54.83 -1.46 28.80
CA TRP A 56 53.58 -0.68 28.74
C TRP A 56 52.42 -1.55 29.21
N GLU A 57 51.60 -1.03 30.10
CA GLU A 57 50.39 -1.67 30.61
C GLU A 57 49.17 -0.82 30.31
N ILE A 58 48.04 -1.44 30.02
CA ILE A 58 46.75 -0.77 29.89
C ILE A 58 45.85 -1.10 31.09
N GLU A 59 45.15 -0.09 31.57
CA GLU A 59 44.14 -0.21 32.61
C GLU A 59 42.83 0.45 32.18
N ASP A 60 41.71 -0.18 32.54
CA ASP A 60 40.38 0.40 32.36
C ASP A 60 40.12 1.46 33.44
N MET A 61 39.60 2.63 33.05
CA MET A 61 39.31 3.73 33.99
C MET A 61 37.86 3.74 34.52
N GLY A 62 37.22 2.57 34.59
CA GLY A 62 35.81 2.43 34.95
C GLY A 62 34.89 2.79 33.78
N SER A 63 35.26 2.36 32.58
CA SER A 63 34.53 2.68 31.36
C SER A 63 33.18 1.96 31.32
N LYS A 64 32.19 2.57 30.65
CA LYS A 64 30.83 2.02 30.55
C LYS A 64 30.78 0.71 29.74
N ASN A 65 31.65 0.56 28.75
CA ASN A 65 31.65 -0.57 27.81
C ASN A 65 32.83 -1.54 28.03
N GLY A 66 33.71 -1.24 28.99
CA GLY A 66 34.92 -2.03 29.26
C GLY A 66 36.02 -1.83 28.22
N THR A 67 37.27 -1.88 28.68
CA THR A 67 38.45 -1.99 27.83
C THR A 67 38.78 -3.46 27.63
N GLN A 68 39.06 -3.89 26.40
CA GLN A 68 39.50 -5.25 26.10
C GLN A 68 40.84 -5.25 25.39
N VAL A 69 41.67 -6.26 25.64
CA VAL A 69 42.91 -6.53 24.90
C VAL A 69 42.78 -7.94 24.31
N ASN A 70 42.92 -8.07 22.99
CA ASN A 70 42.74 -9.34 22.28
C ASN A 70 41.43 -10.04 22.68
N TYR A 71 40.34 -9.28 22.76
CA TYR A 71 38.99 -9.74 23.14
C TYR A 71 38.84 -10.23 24.60
N HIS A 72 39.83 -9.99 25.46
CA HIS A 72 39.75 -10.25 26.90
C HIS A 72 39.57 -8.96 27.69
N LEU A 73 38.59 -8.92 28.59
CA LEU A 73 38.28 -7.75 29.40
C LEU A 73 39.41 -7.43 30.39
N VAL A 74 39.90 -6.19 30.34
CA VAL A 74 40.92 -5.66 31.24
C VAL A 74 40.28 -5.36 32.59
N THR A 75 40.37 -6.32 33.51
CA THR A 75 39.88 -6.21 34.89
C THR A 75 40.99 -5.88 35.89
N ILE A 76 42.23 -6.13 35.50
CA ILE A 76 43.47 -5.74 36.17
C ILE A 76 44.43 -5.18 35.10
N PRO A 77 45.40 -4.33 35.47
CA PRO A 77 46.38 -3.82 34.52
C PRO A 77 47.05 -4.95 33.73
N GLN A 78 47.03 -4.84 32.39
CA GLN A 78 47.53 -5.87 31.48
C GLN A 78 48.68 -5.32 30.65
N GLN A 79 49.78 -6.08 30.56
CA GLN A 79 50.93 -5.73 29.74
C GLN A 79 50.62 -5.85 28.24
N LEU A 80 50.97 -4.82 27.49
CA LEU A 80 50.79 -4.73 26.03
C LEU A 80 52.00 -5.32 25.28
N CYS A 81 51.71 -6.11 24.25
CA CYS A 81 52.65 -6.71 23.33
C CYS A 81 52.45 -6.16 21.90
N HIS A 82 53.49 -6.29 21.05
CA HIS A 82 53.38 -5.88 19.65
C HIS A 82 52.33 -6.70 18.92
N GLY A 83 51.43 -6.03 18.21
CA GLY A 83 50.30 -6.64 17.51
C GLY A 83 49.04 -6.82 18.36
N ASP A 84 49.05 -6.43 19.65
CA ASP A 84 47.85 -6.48 20.48
C ASP A 84 46.77 -5.54 19.97
N VAL A 85 45.53 -6.00 20.02
CA VAL A 85 44.35 -5.20 19.65
C VAL A 85 43.64 -4.73 20.91
N ILE A 86 43.60 -3.43 21.13
CA ILE A 86 42.87 -2.77 22.21
C ILE A 86 41.49 -2.37 21.69
N LEU A 87 40.42 -2.86 22.32
CA LEU A 87 39.04 -2.49 22.03
C LEU A 87 38.51 -1.54 23.10
N LEU A 88 37.97 -0.39 22.66
CA LEU A 88 37.34 0.64 23.49
C LEU A 88 35.91 0.86 23.01
N GLY A 89 34.97 0.07 23.52
CA GLY A 89 33.62 0.01 22.96
C GLY A 89 33.64 -0.58 21.55
N ASN A 90 33.43 0.26 20.52
CA ASN A 90 33.41 -0.11 19.11
C ASN A 90 34.65 0.33 18.32
N ILE A 91 35.68 0.81 19.01
CA ILE A 91 36.93 1.31 18.42
C ILE A 91 38.07 0.33 18.67
N ASN A 92 38.81 0.01 17.60
CA ASN A 92 39.98 -0.86 17.65
C ASN A 92 41.26 -0.05 17.49
N LEU A 93 42.25 -0.31 18.34
CA LEU A 93 43.60 0.26 18.26
C LEU A 93 44.61 -0.89 18.24
N ILE A 94 45.56 -0.87 17.31
CA ILE A 94 46.63 -1.88 17.24
C ILE A 94 47.90 -1.33 17.88
N VAL A 95 48.53 -2.14 18.72
CA VAL A 95 49.78 -1.82 19.41
C VAL A 95 50.99 -2.11 18.51
N ASP A 96 51.76 -1.08 18.17
CA ASP A 96 53.00 -1.18 17.41
C ASP A 96 54.20 -0.70 18.26
N PHE A 97 55.29 -1.47 18.26
CA PHE A 97 56.51 -1.20 19.03
C PHE A 97 57.75 -0.99 18.14
N ASN A 98 57.62 -1.11 16.80
CA ASN A 98 58.74 -1.04 15.87
C ASN A 98 58.65 0.23 14.99
N GLY A 99 59.51 1.21 15.28
CA GLY A 99 59.79 2.31 14.36
C GLY A 99 60.73 1.84 13.25
N ASP A 100 60.28 2.02 12.00
CA ASP A 100 60.98 1.89 10.71
C ASP A 100 61.38 0.48 10.22
N LEU A 101 60.78 0.07 9.09
CA LEU A 101 61.51 -0.36 7.88
C LEU A 101 60.61 -0.24 6.63
N GLU A 102 61.23 0.24 5.56
CA GLU A 102 60.70 0.51 4.22
C GLU A 102 60.04 -0.70 3.52
N THR A 103 59.20 -0.41 2.53
CA THR A 103 58.64 -1.35 1.56
C THR A 103 59.71 -2.15 0.80
N PRO A 104 59.54 -3.48 0.66
CA PRO A 104 60.06 -4.20 -0.49
C PRO A 104 58.97 -4.97 -1.25
N ASN A 105 59.13 -4.92 -2.55
CA ASN A 105 58.34 -5.55 -3.60
C ASN A 105 58.33 -7.10 -3.50
N SER A 106 57.14 -7.68 -3.66
CA SER A 106 56.82 -8.96 -4.33
C SER A 106 57.80 -10.15 -4.27
N GLN A 107 57.48 -11.18 -3.47
CA GLN A 107 56.99 -12.52 -3.91
C GLN A 107 56.85 -13.52 -2.72
N PRO A 108 56.03 -14.59 -2.86
CA PRO A 108 55.18 -15.10 -1.79
C PRO A 108 55.87 -16.20 -0.96
N VAL A 109 55.81 -16.07 0.36
CA VAL A 109 56.12 -17.16 1.29
C VAL A 109 54.90 -17.41 2.16
N LYS A 110 54.47 -18.67 2.13
CA LYS A 110 53.23 -19.21 2.69
C LYS A 110 53.17 -19.05 4.21
N THR A 111 52.15 -18.34 4.68
CA THR A 111 51.61 -18.38 6.04
C THR A 111 50.33 -19.23 6.05
N PRO A 112 49.95 -19.85 7.19
CA PRO A 112 48.79 -20.72 7.26
C PRO A 112 47.51 -19.89 7.05
N GLU A 113 46.68 -20.34 6.11
CA GLU A 113 45.39 -19.74 5.79
C GLU A 113 44.44 -19.80 6.99
N THR A 114 44.06 -18.64 7.51
CA THR A 114 42.75 -18.45 8.16
C THR A 114 42.11 -17.25 7.47
N ASN A 115 41.36 -17.53 6.41
CA ASN A 115 40.51 -16.59 5.68
C ASN A 115 39.31 -16.21 6.57
N SER A 116 39.27 -14.98 7.07
CA SER A 116 38.03 -14.33 7.47
C SER A 116 37.80 -13.14 6.54
N GLN A 117 37.37 -13.44 5.31
CA GLN A 117 36.80 -12.46 4.39
C GLN A 117 35.39 -12.15 4.89
N ALA A 118 34.98 -10.87 4.94
CA ALA A 118 33.58 -10.52 5.18
C ALA A 118 32.69 -11.19 4.12
N ILE A 119 31.85 -12.13 4.54
CA ILE A 119 30.97 -12.89 3.63
C ILE A 119 29.63 -12.15 3.55
N THR A 120 29.39 -11.46 2.42
CA THR A 120 28.02 -11.08 2.04
C THR A 120 27.46 -12.12 1.11
N ILE A 121 26.34 -12.71 1.53
CA ILE A 121 25.57 -13.68 0.75
C ILE A 121 24.53 -12.90 -0.05
N LEU A 122 24.67 -12.96 -1.37
CA LEU A 122 23.75 -12.35 -2.32
C LEU A 122 23.25 -13.47 -3.22
N ARG A 123 21.97 -13.79 -3.10
CA ARG A 123 21.37 -14.95 -3.79
C ARG A 123 20.11 -14.54 -4.50
N ASP A 124 19.96 -15.09 -5.69
CA ASP A 124 18.67 -15.14 -6.37
C ASP A 124 17.72 -16.01 -5.55
N VAL A 125 16.51 -15.51 -5.34
CA VAL A 125 15.49 -16.19 -4.53
C VAL A 125 15.04 -17.50 -5.16
N GLU A 126 15.03 -17.61 -6.50
CA GLU A 126 14.66 -18.87 -7.19
C GLU A 126 15.68 -19.98 -6.94
N HIS A 127 16.98 -19.64 -6.89
CA HIS A 127 18.04 -20.63 -6.63
C HIS A 127 18.07 -21.11 -5.17
N LEU A 128 17.74 -20.24 -4.20
CA LEU A 128 17.64 -20.63 -2.78
C LEU A 128 16.54 -21.67 -2.54
N GLN A 129 15.42 -21.59 -3.27
CA GLN A 129 14.31 -22.55 -3.16
C GLN A 129 14.72 -23.96 -3.59
N GLN A 130 15.48 -24.11 -4.67
CA GLN A 130 15.89 -25.43 -5.18
C GLN A 130 16.83 -26.17 -4.21
N GLN A 131 17.75 -25.45 -3.56
CA GLN A 131 18.70 -26.05 -2.62
C GLN A 131 18.02 -26.62 -1.36
N TRP A 132 16.91 -26.03 -0.91
CA TRP A 132 16.16 -26.53 0.24
C TRP A 132 15.43 -27.85 -0.05
N ILE A 133 14.96 -28.03 -1.30
CA ILE A 133 14.32 -29.26 -1.75
C ILE A 133 15.36 -30.40 -1.78
N ASP A 134 16.58 -30.12 -2.26
CA ASP A 134 17.65 -31.11 -2.41
C ASP A 134 18.36 -31.47 -1.08
N ALA A 135 18.46 -30.54 -0.13
CA ALA A 135 19.07 -30.78 1.19
C ALA A 135 18.33 -31.82 2.05
N SER A 136 17.10 -32.18 1.69
CA SER A 136 16.31 -33.23 2.34
C SER A 136 16.80 -34.67 2.06
N GLY A 137 17.76 -34.84 1.12
CA GLY A 137 18.24 -36.15 0.66
C GLY A 137 19.41 -36.77 1.45
N ILE A 138 20.19 -36.00 2.22
CA ILE A 138 21.44 -36.50 2.80
C ILE A 138 21.63 -35.94 4.22
N HIS A 139 21.55 -36.81 5.25
CA HIS A 139 22.13 -36.73 6.61
C HIS A 139 21.18 -37.05 7.79
N GLY A 140 21.66 -37.95 8.68
CA GLY A 140 21.33 -38.25 10.09
C GLY A 140 19.91 -38.13 10.68
N ASP A 141 19.48 -39.15 11.43
CA ASP A 141 18.15 -39.26 12.09
C ASP A 141 17.78 -38.08 13.02
N ASN A 142 18.77 -37.49 13.70
CA ASN A 142 18.56 -36.37 14.64
C ASN A 142 18.24 -35.02 13.93
N ASN A 143 18.65 -34.87 12.67
CA ASN A 143 18.35 -33.69 11.85
C ASN A 143 16.95 -33.77 11.20
N LYS A 144 16.45 -34.98 10.96
CA LYS A 144 15.10 -35.21 10.41
C LYS A 144 14.00 -34.78 11.39
N GLU A 145 14.13 -35.10 12.67
CA GLU A 145 13.16 -34.66 13.68
C GLU A 145 13.13 -33.13 13.83
N LYS A 146 14.30 -32.48 13.78
CA LYS A 146 14.43 -31.01 13.80
C LYS A 146 13.81 -30.36 12.55
N ALA A 147 14.02 -30.95 11.37
CA ALA A 147 13.42 -30.50 10.11
C ALA A 147 11.89 -30.66 10.10
N ILE A 148 11.38 -31.81 10.58
CA ILE A 148 9.94 -32.07 10.70
C ILE A 148 9.27 -31.12 11.70
N SER A 149 9.94 -30.80 12.82
CA SER A 149 9.45 -29.81 13.79
C SER A 149 9.36 -28.42 13.17
N ARG A 150 10.43 -27.96 12.52
CA ARG A 150 10.46 -26.67 11.79
C ARG A 150 9.36 -26.59 10.72
N LEU A 151 9.12 -27.67 9.99
CA LEU A 151 8.09 -27.70 8.94
C LEU A 151 6.67 -27.65 9.51
N LYS A 152 6.39 -28.35 10.62
CA LYS A 152 5.11 -28.24 11.34
C LYS A 152 4.85 -26.82 11.85
N GLU A 153 5.89 -26.15 12.34
CA GLU A 153 5.80 -24.78 12.81
C GLU A 153 5.60 -23.80 11.65
N LEU A 154 6.33 -23.94 10.53
CA LEU A 154 6.10 -23.17 9.30
C LEU A 154 4.67 -23.30 8.76
N VAL A 155 4.10 -24.51 8.81
CA VAL A 155 2.70 -24.73 8.43
C VAL A 155 1.74 -24.04 9.40
N GLY A 156 2.04 -24.03 10.70
CA GLY A 156 1.28 -23.27 11.69
C GLY A 156 1.32 -21.75 11.44
N ILE A 157 2.51 -21.25 11.09
CA ILE A 157 2.75 -19.84 10.76
C ILE A 157 1.99 -19.45 9.50
N ALA A 158 2.09 -20.27 8.43
CA ALA A 158 1.35 -20.04 7.19
C ALA A 158 -0.17 -19.99 7.44
N LYS A 159 -0.71 -20.88 8.29
CA LYS A 159 -2.13 -20.84 8.66
C LYS A 159 -2.52 -19.56 9.39
N ASN A 160 -1.70 -19.11 10.33
CA ASN A 160 -1.97 -17.88 11.09
C ASN A 160 -1.84 -16.63 10.21
N LEU A 161 -0.83 -16.57 9.33
CA LEU A 161 -0.66 -15.50 8.36
C LEU A 161 -1.82 -15.43 7.36
N CYS A 162 -2.35 -16.58 6.94
CA CYS A 162 -3.56 -16.65 6.13
C CYS A 162 -4.82 -16.16 6.86
N ALA A 163 -4.88 -16.31 8.18
CA ALA A 163 -6.03 -15.90 9.00
C ALA A 163 -5.95 -14.44 9.51
N ALA A 164 -4.81 -13.77 9.38
CA ALA A 164 -4.62 -12.40 9.84
C ALA A 164 -5.59 -11.42 9.14
N ALA A 165 -6.25 -10.58 9.94
CA ALA A 165 -7.29 -9.66 9.48
C ALA A 165 -6.73 -8.28 9.08
N SER A 166 -5.52 -7.94 9.54
CA SER A 166 -4.87 -6.67 9.25
C SER A 166 -3.37 -6.83 8.95
N ILE A 167 -2.77 -5.77 8.44
CA ILE A 167 -1.33 -5.73 8.17
C ILE A 167 -0.49 -5.76 9.46
N GLU A 168 -1.01 -5.22 10.55
CA GLU A 168 -0.42 -5.29 11.88
C GLU A 168 -0.44 -6.71 12.44
N ASP A 169 -1.55 -7.45 12.25
CA ASP A 169 -1.65 -8.86 12.63
C ASP A 169 -0.65 -9.71 11.84
N ILE A 170 -0.55 -9.49 10.52
CA ILE A 170 0.45 -10.13 9.66
C ILE A 170 1.85 -9.88 10.24
N PHE A 171 2.21 -8.63 10.49
CA PHE A 171 3.52 -8.27 11.03
C PHE A 171 3.80 -8.90 12.41
N SER A 172 2.82 -8.88 13.32
CA SER A 172 2.94 -9.47 14.66
C SER A 172 3.23 -10.99 14.60
N GLN A 173 2.56 -11.71 13.70
CA GLN A 173 2.83 -13.14 13.50
C GLN A 173 4.24 -13.37 12.96
N VAL A 174 4.70 -12.58 12.00
CA VAL A 174 6.07 -12.67 11.46
C VAL A 174 7.10 -12.37 12.55
N GLN A 175 6.88 -11.31 13.32
CA GLN A 175 7.75 -10.91 14.42
C GLN A 175 7.95 -12.04 15.43
N GLN A 176 6.86 -12.70 15.86
CA GLN A 176 6.94 -13.81 16.81
C GLN A 176 7.78 -14.98 16.29
N VAL A 177 7.73 -15.23 14.99
CA VAL A 177 8.49 -16.29 14.33
C VAL A 177 9.96 -15.91 14.22
N VAL A 178 10.23 -14.73 13.66
CA VAL A 178 11.60 -14.27 13.43
C VAL A 178 12.37 -14.23 14.75
N PHE A 179 11.82 -13.60 15.79
CA PHE A 179 12.52 -13.47 17.07
C PHE A 179 12.66 -14.79 17.85
N ARG A 180 11.85 -15.80 17.52
CA ARG A 180 11.90 -17.13 18.14
C ARG A 180 12.88 -18.08 17.45
N TYR A 181 13.00 -18.02 16.12
CA TYR A 181 13.72 -19.04 15.34
C TYR A 181 15.01 -18.56 14.70
N ILE A 182 15.18 -17.25 14.51
CA ILE A 182 16.43 -16.68 14.01
C ILE A 182 17.13 -16.03 15.17
N ASP A 183 18.15 -16.73 15.66
CA ASP A 183 18.99 -16.24 16.74
C ASP A 183 19.82 -15.04 16.24
N GLY A 184 19.98 -14.04 17.10
CA GLY A 184 20.73 -12.83 16.77
C GLY A 184 19.95 -11.68 16.11
N ILE A 185 18.75 -11.90 15.59
CA ILE A 185 17.91 -10.78 15.12
C ILE A 185 17.37 -9.99 16.31
N GLU A 186 17.65 -8.68 16.32
CA GLU A 186 17.22 -7.76 17.37
C GLU A 186 16.11 -6.83 16.90
N ARG A 187 16.10 -6.48 15.60
CA ARG A 187 15.10 -5.58 15.02
C ARG A 187 14.53 -6.17 13.74
N LEU A 188 13.25 -5.88 13.50
CA LEU A 188 12.50 -6.33 12.33
C LEU A 188 11.68 -5.17 11.77
N ALA A 189 11.60 -5.04 10.45
CA ALA A 189 10.81 -4.04 9.77
C ALA A 189 10.13 -4.62 8.52
N LEU A 190 8.92 -4.13 8.25
CA LEU A 190 8.13 -4.45 7.06
C LEU A 190 7.95 -3.18 6.24
N LEU A 191 8.47 -3.19 5.02
CA LEU A 191 8.34 -2.10 4.06
C LEU A 191 7.50 -2.55 2.87
N ILE A 192 6.57 -1.73 2.41
CA ILE A 192 5.64 -2.06 1.32
C ILE A 192 5.55 -0.90 0.34
N ASP A 193 5.48 -1.20 -0.95
CA ASP A 193 5.12 -0.25 -2.01
C ASP A 193 3.59 -0.24 -2.17
N ILE A 194 2.93 0.65 -1.41
CA ILE A 194 1.46 0.74 -1.39
C ILE A 194 0.91 1.21 -2.74
N ASP A 195 1.57 2.19 -3.35
CA ASP A 195 1.06 2.91 -4.53
C ASP A 195 1.54 2.31 -5.86
N ASN A 196 2.40 1.28 -5.81
CA ASN A 196 3.12 0.77 -6.97
C ASN A 196 4.02 1.82 -7.63
N SER A 197 4.54 2.76 -6.83
CA SER A 197 5.40 3.86 -7.26
C SER A 197 6.87 3.46 -7.28
N GLY A 198 7.22 2.32 -6.67
CA GLY A 198 8.59 1.90 -6.39
C GLY A 198 9.20 2.54 -5.15
N ASP A 199 8.43 3.32 -4.39
CA ASP A 199 8.85 3.92 -3.12
C ASP A 199 8.37 3.07 -1.94
N LEU A 200 9.34 2.56 -1.17
CA LEU A 200 9.07 1.67 -0.04
C LEU A 200 8.71 2.47 1.21
N GLN A 201 7.48 2.29 1.69
CA GLN A 201 7.01 2.90 2.92
C GLN A 201 7.13 1.92 4.09
N LEU A 202 7.63 2.40 5.23
CA LEU A 202 7.67 1.63 6.47
C LEU A 202 6.25 1.46 7.00
N ILE A 203 5.80 0.20 7.06
CA ILE A 203 4.47 -0.14 7.58
C ILE A 203 4.52 -0.42 9.07
N ASN A 204 5.52 -1.20 9.50
CA ASN A 204 5.70 -1.51 10.91
C ASN A 204 7.14 -1.93 11.22
N SER A 205 7.52 -1.81 12.48
CA SER A 205 8.84 -2.20 13.00
C SER A 205 8.75 -2.71 14.44
N ALA A 206 9.63 -3.64 14.81
CA ALA A 206 9.71 -4.23 16.13
C ALA A 206 11.15 -4.38 16.60
N ILE A 207 11.31 -4.41 17.93
CA ILE A 207 12.57 -4.65 18.63
C ILE A 207 12.35 -5.83 19.60
N LYS A 208 13.31 -6.75 19.70
CA LYS A 208 13.26 -7.92 20.59
C LYS A 208 13.33 -7.47 22.06
N GLU A 209 12.46 -7.99 22.92
CA GLU A 209 12.25 -7.50 24.30
C GLU A 209 13.55 -7.46 25.14
N ASP A 210 14.46 -8.42 24.98
CA ASP A 210 15.74 -8.44 25.71
C ASP A 210 16.72 -7.33 25.28
N ALA A 211 16.52 -6.72 24.10
CA ALA A 211 17.33 -5.61 23.58
C ALA A 211 16.88 -4.24 24.10
N THR A 212 15.77 -4.17 24.86
CA THR A 212 15.16 -2.91 25.34
C THR A 212 15.92 -2.20 26.46
N GLN A 213 16.97 -2.81 27.04
CA GLN A 213 17.87 -2.14 27.99
C GLN A 213 18.76 -1.08 27.32
N ILE A 214 18.88 -1.12 26.00
CA ILE A 214 19.54 -0.13 25.17
C ILE A 214 18.43 0.76 24.61
N GLN A 215 18.47 2.08 24.89
CA GLN A 215 17.50 3.05 24.35
C GLN A 215 17.64 3.13 22.81
N LEU A 216 17.04 2.18 22.10
CA LEU A 216 17.07 2.11 20.65
C LEU A 216 15.95 2.96 20.06
N PRO A 217 16.24 3.80 19.04
CA PRO A 217 15.23 4.65 18.42
C PRO A 217 14.19 3.79 17.67
N ILE A 218 12.89 4.05 17.91
CA ILE A 218 11.77 3.37 17.24
C ILE A 218 11.50 3.99 15.86
N ASP A 219 11.97 5.21 15.62
CA ASP A 219 12.00 5.81 14.29
C ASP A 219 12.85 4.92 13.39
N GLY A 220 12.28 4.48 12.26
CA GLY A 220 12.88 3.61 11.24
C GLY A 220 14.18 4.11 10.61
N ASN A 221 14.81 5.11 11.22
CA ASN A 221 16.12 5.64 10.94
C ASN A 221 17.24 4.60 11.11
N TRP A 222 17.00 3.43 11.69
CA TRP A 222 17.97 2.31 11.69
C TRP A 222 17.92 1.45 10.41
N ILE A 223 16.86 1.57 9.58
CA ILE A 223 16.70 0.77 8.37
C ILE A 223 17.57 1.34 7.25
N SER A 224 18.35 0.48 6.58
CA SER A 224 19.10 0.88 5.39
C SER A 224 18.18 0.92 4.16
N HIS A 225 17.83 2.13 3.73
CA HIS A 225 16.98 2.33 2.56
C HIS A 225 17.62 1.77 1.28
N SER A 226 18.94 1.85 1.14
CA SER A 226 19.64 1.33 -0.02
C SER A 226 19.65 -0.19 -0.10
N ILE A 227 19.82 -0.89 1.02
CA ILE A 227 19.67 -2.36 1.08
C ILE A 227 18.25 -2.74 0.67
N CYS A 228 17.24 -2.05 1.23
CA CYS A 228 15.84 -2.32 0.90
C CYS A 228 15.54 -2.06 -0.59
N GLN A 229 16.02 -0.94 -1.13
CA GLN A 229 15.79 -0.58 -2.53
C GLN A 229 16.47 -1.56 -3.49
N LYS A 230 17.67 -2.02 -3.14
CA LYS A 230 18.40 -3.03 -3.90
C LYS A 230 17.66 -4.37 -3.91
N VAL A 231 17.24 -4.86 -2.74
CA VAL A 231 16.43 -6.08 -2.61
C VAL A 231 15.14 -5.98 -3.43
N PHE A 232 14.46 -4.84 -3.35
CA PHE A 232 13.21 -4.60 -4.07
C PHE A 232 13.38 -4.55 -5.58
N THR A 233 14.43 -3.85 -6.06
CA THR A 233 14.66 -3.62 -7.50
C THR A 233 15.29 -4.83 -8.17
N GLU A 234 16.28 -5.45 -7.54
CA GLU A 234 17.07 -6.55 -8.09
C GLU A 234 16.47 -7.94 -7.78
N LYS A 235 15.45 -8.02 -6.91
CA LYS A 235 14.81 -9.28 -6.47
C LYS A 235 15.78 -10.28 -5.81
N VAL A 236 16.75 -9.76 -5.07
CA VAL A 236 17.79 -10.56 -4.42
C VAL A 236 17.58 -10.62 -2.91
N ALA A 237 17.89 -11.76 -2.30
CA ALA A 237 18.04 -11.86 -0.86
C ALA A 237 19.45 -11.44 -0.46
N ILE A 238 19.57 -10.56 0.54
CA ILE A 238 20.85 -10.04 1.03
C ILE A 238 21.02 -10.42 2.49
N GLN A 239 22.16 -11.02 2.82
CA GLN A 239 22.67 -11.12 4.18
C GLN A 239 24.10 -10.57 4.21
N SER A 240 24.35 -9.60 5.08
CA SER A 240 25.67 -9.02 5.33
C SER A 240 26.08 -9.33 6.76
N ALA A 241 27.23 -9.99 6.93
CA ALA A 241 27.81 -10.30 8.24
C ALA A 241 28.68 -9.15 8.78
N ASP A 242 29.28 -8.36 7.90
CA ASP A 242 30.03 -7.13 8.22
C ASP A 242 29.81 -6.09 7.11
N THR A 243 28.81 -5.22 7.32
CA THR A 243 28.42 -4.20 6.33
C THR A 243 29.46 -3.09 6.16
N LEU A 244 30.45 -3.00 7.06
CA LEU A 244 31.50 -1.97 7.04
C LEU A 244 32.76 -2.40 6.27
N ALA A 245 32.99 -3.71 6.11
CA ALA A 245 34.15 -4.27 5.41
C ALA A 245 33.89 -4.65 3.93
N ASP A 246 32.65 -4.63 3.45
CA ASP A 246 32.32 -5.00 2.05
C ASP A 246 32.44 -3.79 1.10
N GLU A 247 33.46 -3.81 0.23
CA GLU A 247 33.70 -2.81 -0.84
C GLU A 247 32.50 -2.60 -1.80
N ARG A 248 31.53 -3.51 -1.82
CA ARG A 248 30.32 -3.38 -2.65
C ARG A 248 29.25 -2.45 -2.06
N PHE A 249 29.36 -2.11 -0.78
CA PHE A 249 28.46 -1.20 -0.06
C PHE A 249 29.18 0.04 0.50
N SER A 250 30.49 0.15 0.26
CA SER A 250 31.38 1.21 0.78
C SER A 250 31.08 2.62 0.24
N PHE A 251 30.11 2.77 -0.68
CA PHE A 251 29.70 4.06 -1.25
C PHE A 251 28.48 4.68 -0.56
N GLU A 252 27.84 4.00 0.40
CA GLU A 252 26.56 4.45 0.95
C GLU A 252 26.68 5.01 2.38
N GLN A 253 26.57 6.34 2.48
CA GLN A 253 26.63 7.10 3.73
C GLN A 253 25.62 6.64 4.80
N SER A 254 24.53 5.95 4.41
CA SER A 254 23.50 5.44 5.33
C SER A 254 24.00 4.31 6.23
N ILE A 255 24.91 3.45 5.77
CA ILE A 255 25.36 2.25 6.50
C ILE A 255 26.35 2.66 7.61
N LEU A 256 27.28 3.56 7.29
CA LEU A 256 28.28 4.12 8.20
C LEU A 256 27.68 4.98 9.32
N VAL A 257 26.57 5.68 9.04
CA VAL A 257 25.91 6.59 10.00
C VAL A 257 24.96 5.83 10.96
N LYS A 258 24.43 4.67 10.55
CA LYS A 258 23.38 3.94 11.30
C LYS A 258 23.90 2.77 12.16
N GLY A 259 25.19 2.45 12.11
CA GLY A 259 25.82 1.44 12.96
C GLY A 259 25.39 0.00 12.66
N ILE A 260 25.00 -0.29 11.42
CA ILE A 260 24.49 -1.61 11.02
C ILE A 260 25.68 -2.56 10.81
N MET A 261 25.92 -3.47 11.77
CA MET A 261 27.02 -4.43 11.68
C MET A 261 26.64 -5.66 10.86
N SER A 262 25.43 -6.20 11.06
CA SER A 262 24.90 -7.28 10.25
C SER A 262 23.41 -7.06 9.92
N ALA A 263 23.02 -7.27 8.67
CA ALA A 263 21.65 -7.08 8.20
C ALA A 263 21.20 -8.20 7.26
N MET A 264 19.90 -8.50 7.30
CA MET A 264 19.23 -9.45 6.44
C MET A 264 17.99 -8.79 5.82
N ALA A 265 17.85 -8.90 4.51
CA ALA A 265 16.73 -8.31 3.79
C ALA A 265 16.28 -9.22 2.65
N VAL A 266 14.98 -9.47 2.58
CA VAL A 266 14.38 -10.35 1.56
C VAL A 266 13.20 -9.67 0.88
N PRO A 267 13.02 -9.91 -0.44
CA PRO A 267 11.91 -9.31 -1.16
C PRO A 267 10.62 -10.03 -0.76
N LEU A 268 9.56 -9.24 -0.61
CA LEU A 268 8.20 -9.75 -0.53
C LEU A 268 7.66 -9.76 -1.94
N TRP A 269 7.64 -10.93 -2.57
CA TRP A 269 7.24 -11.05 -3.96
C TRP A 269 6.33 -12.26 -4.19
N ASP A 270 5.47 -12.09 -5.18
CA ASP A 270 4.73 -13.15 -5.85
C ASP A 270 5.37 -13.31 -7.24
N GLU A 271 5.25 -14.47 -7.90
CA GLU A 271 6.03 -14.87 -9.10
C GLU A 271 6.14 -13.79 -10.20
N THR A 272 5.20 -12.84 -10.21
CA THR A 272 5.11 -11.73 -11.17
C THR A 272 5.64 -10.38 -10.65
N LYS A 273 5.64 -10.11 -9.33
CA LYS A 273 5.87 -8.77 -8.78
C LYS A 273 6.39 -8.77 -7.33
N VAL A 274 7.34 -7.88 -7.04
CA VAL A 274 7.74 -7.52 -5.66
C VAL A 274 6.79 -6.45 -5.11
N VAL A 275 6.20 -6.71 -3.95
CA VAL A 275 5.27 -5.81 -3.24
C VAL A 275 5.92 -5.09 -2.06
N GLY A 276 7.10 -5.54 -1.61
CA GLY A 276 7.77 -4.94 -0.46
C GLY A 276 9.07 -5.63 -0.08
N VAL A 277 9.56 -5.33 1.12
CA VAL A 277 10.79 -5.89 1.71
C VAL A 277 10.56 -6.22 3.18
N LEU A 278 11.02 -7.39 3.59
CA LEU A 278 11.17 -7.74 5.00
C LEU A 278 12.64 -7.54 5.38
N TYR A 279 12.89 -6.66 6.35
CA TYR A 279 14.23 -6.25 6.77
C TYR A 279 14.45 -6.60 8.23
N ALA A 280 15.62 -7.14 8.56
CA ALA A 280 16.04 -7.43 9.92
C ALA A 280 17.52 -7.10 10.09
N ASP A 281 17.93 -6.72 11.30
CA ASP A 281 19.34 -6.48 11.58
C ASP A 281 19.71 -6.75 13.06
N THR A 282 21.01 -6.65 13.32
CA THR A 282 21.63 -6.85 14.63
C THR A 282 22.54 -5.66 14.96
N ASN A 283 22.73 -5.40 16.26
CA ASN A 283 23.65 -4.38 16.74
C ASN A 283 24.96 -4.97 17.32
N PHE A 284 25.24 -6.26 17.08
CA PHE A 284 26.46 -6.97 17.53
C PHE A 284 27.00 -7.91 16.44
N TYR A 285 28.34 -8.02 16.33
CA TYR A 285 28.99 -9.06 15.52
C TYR A 285 28.54 -10.43 16.02
N SER A 286 27.82 -11.15 15.17
CA SER A 286 27.42 -12.53 15.42
C SER A 286 28.33 -13.43 14.58
N SER A 287 29.25 -14.15 15.22
CA SER A 287 30.02 -15.23 14.59
C SER A 287 29.14 -16.44 14.21
N GLN A 288 27.84 -16.39 14.54
CA GLN A 288 26.86 -17.42 14.20
C GLN A 288 26.43 -17.32 12.73
N TRP A 289 26.38 -16.10 12.17
CA TRP A 289 25.97 -15.87 10.77
C TRP A 289 27.04 -16.29 9.76
N GLU A 290 28.30 -16.38 10.17
CA GLU A 290 29.39 -16.91 9.33
C GLU A 290 29.30 -18.42 9.11
N ASN A 291 28.74 -19.17 10.07
CA ASN A 291 28.69 -20.64 10.04
C ASN A 291 27.33 -21.19 9.57
N ASN A 292 26.22 -20.51 9.85
CA ASN A 292 24.85 -20.96 9.52
C ASN A 292 24.04 -19.98 8.65
N GLY A 293 24.66 -18.92 8.10
CA GLY A 293 23.95 -17.84 7.42
C GLY A 293 23.08 -18.28 6.24
N GLU A 294 23.51 -19.25 5.43
CA GLU A 294 22.71 -19.73 4.29
C GLU A 294 21.38 -20.40 4.74
N GLU A 295 21.37 -21.13 5.87
CA GLU A 295 20.13 -21.73 6.39
C GLU A 295 19.16 -20.67 6.90
N GLU A 296 19.67 -19.65 7.59
CA GLU A 296 18.87 -18.55 8.15
C GLU A 296 18.30 -17.65 7.05
N LEU A 297 19.11 -17.31 6.04
CA LEU A 297 18.66 -16.55 4.87
C LEU A 297 17.59 -17.32 4.08
N SER A 298 17.76 -18.63 3.91
CA SER A 298 16.76 -19.47 3.24
C SER A 298 15.44 -19.52 4.03
N PHE A 299 15.52 -19.69 5.35
CA PHE A 299 14.32 -19.66 6.21
C PHE A 299 13.63 -18.30 6.18
N PHE A 300 14.39 -17.20 6.28
CA PHE A 300 13.86 -15.85 6.24
C PHE A 300 13.25 -15.50 4.87
N SER A 301 13.87 -15.95 3.78
CA SER A 301 13.34 -15.83 2.42
C SER A 301 12.01 -16.60 2.26
N THR A 302 11.94 -17.83 2.81
CA THR A 302 10.72 -18.63 2.80
C THR A 302 9.59 -17.93 3.57
N LEU A 303 9.91 -17.35 4.73
CA LEU A 303 8.97 -16.54 5.49
C LEU A 303 8.53 -15.31 4.69
N GLY A 304 9.47 -14.62 4.02
CA GLY A 304 9.19 -13.52 3.12
C GLY A 304 8.14 -13.84 2.06
N ASN A 305 8.19 -15.04 1.46
CA ASN A 305 7.18 -15.46 0.47
C ASN A 305 5.78 -15.67 1.09
N LEU A 306 5.71 -16.27 2.28
CA LEU A 306 4.44 -16.41 3.01
C LEU A 306 3.83 -15.05 3.38
N VAL A 307 4.70 -14.12 3.77
CA VAL A 307 4.32 -12.74 4.07
C VAL A 307 3.86 -12.02 2.80
N ALA A 308 4.58 -12.17 1.69
CA ALA A 308 4.22 -11.56 0.41
C ALA A 308 2.80 -11.89 -0.01
N SER A 309 2.42 -13.18 0.05
CA SER A 309 1.06 -13.65 -0.25
C SER A 309 0.00 -13.00 0.65
N SER A 310 0.32 -12.79 1.93
CA SER A 310 -0.60 -12.22 2.92
C SER A 310 -0.73 -10.71 2.78
N VAL A 311 0.39 -10.03 2.51
CA VAL A 311 0.46 -8.61 2.20
C VAL A 311 -0.30 -8.29 0.91
N GLN A 312 -0.11 -9.07 -0.16
CA GLN A 312 -0.81 -8.88 -1.42
C GLN A 312 -2.32 -9.08 -1.27
N ARG A 313 -2.74 -10.10 -0.52
CA ARG A 313 -4.15 -10.30 -0.19
C ARG A 313 -4.73 -9.10 0.56
N TRP A 314 -4.00 -8.55 1.52
CA TRP A 314 -4.41 -7.34 2.25
C TRP A 314 -4.51 -6.12 1.32
N LEU A 315 -3.50 -5.86 0.48
CA LEU A 315 -3.51 -4.77 -0.51
C LEU A 315 -4.71 -4.86 -1.45
N LEU A 316 -5.02 -6.07 -1.94
CA LEU A 316 -6.19 -6.31 -2.80
C LEU A 316 -7.51 -6.10 -2.04
N ALA A 317 -7.62 -6.60 -0.82
CA ALA A 317 -8.82 -6.44 0.00
C ALA A 317 -9.07 -4.97 0.36
N ASP A 318 -8.02 -4.22 0.71
CA ASP A 318 -8.12 -2.78 1.00
C ASP A 318 -8.55 -2.00 -0.25
N LYS A 319 -7.96 -2.29 -1.41
CA LYS A 319 -8.35 -1.69 -2.68
C LYS A 319 -9.81 -1.95 -3.03
N LEU A 320 -10.28 -3.20 -2.89
CA LEU A 320 -11.67 -3.57 -3.14
C LEU A 320 -12.64 -2.85 -2.20
N LYS A 321 -12.30 -2.78 -0.91
CA LYS A 321 -13.10 -2.07 0.09
C LYS A 321 -13.21 -0.58 -0.24
N ASN A 322 -12.10 0.06 -0.62
CA ASN A 322 -12.08 1.47 -1.01
C ASN A 322 -12.89 1.73 -2.29
N GLN A 323 -12.78 0.84 -3.29
CA GLN A 323 -13.60 0.91 -4.50
C GLN A 323 -15.09 0.77 -4.20
N GLU A 324 -15.48 -0.13 -3.30
CA GLU A 324 -16.87 -0.33 -2.90
C GLU A 324 -17.43 0.90 -2.17
N VAL A 325 -16.69 1.49 -1.23
CA VAL A 325 -17.10 2.72 -0.54
C VAL A 325 -17.29 3.88 -1.53
N ILE A 326 -16.39 4.01 -2.50
CA ILE A 326 -16.51 5.01 -3.56
C ILE A 326 -17.74 4.75 -4.43
N ARG A 327 -17.96 3.49 -4.84
CA ARG A 327 -19.09 3.07 -5.66
C ARG A 327 -20.41 3.40 -4.97
N GLN A 328 -20.59 2.98 -3.72
CA GLN A 328 -21.82 3.24 -2.95
C GLN A 328 -22.10 4.73 -2.78
N ARG A 329 -21.06 5.57 -2.68
CA ARG A 329 -21.23 7.03 -2.63
C ARG A 329 -21.71 7.59 -3.96
N LEU A 330 -21.18 7.08 -5.09
CA LEU A 330 -21.56 7.53 -6.43
C LEU A 330 -22.94 7.01 -6.86
N GLU A 331 -23.33 5.78 -6.47
CA GLU A 331 -24.65 5.19 -6.78
C GLU A 331 -25.81 5.97 -6.17
N ARG A 332 -25.57 6.73 -5.10
CA ARG A 332 -26.58 7.63 -4.53
C ARG A 332 -26.92 8.81 -5.42
N TYR A 333 -26.07 9.14 -6.39
CA TYR A 333 -26.20 10.33 -7.23
C TYR A 333 -26.23 10.01 -8.73
N HIS A 334 -25.95 8.76 -9.11
CA HIS A 334 -25.79 8.35 -10.50
C HIS A 334 -26.32 6.93 -10.74
N SER A 335 -26.80 6.66 -11.95
CA SER A 335 -27.21 5.30 -12.33
C SER A 335 -26.03 4.32 -12.28
N PRO A 336 -26.26 3.01 -12.07
CA PRO A 336 -25.18 2.02 -12.01
C PRO A 336 -24.24 2.05 -13.23
N ALA A 337 -24.78 2.33 -14.42
CA ALA A 337 -24.00 2.46 -15.64
C ALA A 337 -23.07 3.69 -15.63
N VAL A 338 -23.53 4.83 -15.10
CA VAL A 338 -22.70 6.05 -14.97
C VAL A 338 -21.64 5.85 -13.90
N VAL A 339 -21.98 5.22 -12.77
CA VAL A 339 -21.00 4.89 -11.71
C VAL A 339 -19.88 4.01 -12.24
N GLN A 340 -20.23 2.99 -13.04
CA GLN A 340 -19.23 2.12 -13.65
C GLN A 340 -18.26 2.91 -14.54
N GLN A 341 -18.76 3.84 -15.35
CA GLN A 341 -17.90 4.70 -16.18
C GLN A 341 -17.02 5.63 -15.34
N LEU A 342 -17.55 6.19 -14.25
CA LEU A 342 -16.77 7.03 -13.34
C LEU A 342 -15.67 6.23 -12.62
N ILE A 343 -15.93 4.98 -12.22
CA ILE A 343 -14.93 4.11 -11.58
C ILE A 343 -13.84 3.71 -12.58
N VAL A 344 -14.20 3.40 -13.83
CA VAL A 344 -13.23 3.09 -14.90
C VAL A 344 -12.40 4.34 -15.25
N ALA A 345 -13.01 5.53 -15.26
CA ALA A 345 -12.32 6.78 -15.52
C ALA A 345 -11.41 7.24 -14.36
N LYS A 346 -11.65 6.78 -13.13
CA LYS A 346 -10.95 7.16 -11.88
C LYS A 346 -9.46 6.78 -11.77
N GLY A 347 -8.83 6.32 -12.85
CA GLY A 347 -7.37 6.37 -12.97
C GLY A 347 -6.81 7.81 -12.99
N PHE A 348 -7.66 8.83 -13.17
CA PHE A 348 -7.26 10.23 -13.27
C PHE A 348 -8.23 11.16 -12.51
N PRO A 349 -7.76 11.98 -11.56
CA PRO A 349 -8.61 12.79 -10.67
C PRO A 349 -9.38 13.95 -11.35
N ASP A 350 -9.17 14.22 -12.64
CA ASP A 350 -9.72 15.39 -13.35
C ASP A 350 -10.52 15.06 -14.64
N ILE A 351 -10.83 13.79 -14.92
CA ILE A 351 -11.51 13.43 -16.17
C ILE A 351 -13.02 13.65 -16.06
N ARG A 352 -13.50 14.69 -16.74
CA ARG A 352 -14.90 14.87 -17.13
C ARG A 352 -15.29 13.78 -18.13
N LEU A 353 -16.48 13.19 -18.01
CA LEU A 353 -17.09 12.43 -19.08
C LEU A 353 -17.36 13.38 -20.25
N PRO A 354 -16.64 13.25 -21.38
CA PRO A 354 -16.73 14.22 -22.47
C PRO A 354 -18.16 14.23 -23.03
N PRO A 355 -18.71 15.41 -23.36
CA PRO A 355 -20.01 15.50 -24.00
C PRO A 355 -19.97 14.78 -25.35
N ILE A 356 -20.81 13.76 -25.52
CA ILE A 356 -20.93 12.95 -26.73
C ILE A 356 -22.30 13.13 -27.37
N ASP A 357 -22.32 13.26 -28.69
CA ASP A 357 -23.53 13.44 -29.46
C ASP A 357 -24.18 12.09 -29.77
N ARG A 358 -25.24 11.73 -29.03
CA ARG A 358 -25.94 10.43 -29.15
C ARG A 358 -27.43 10.58 -29.40
N GLU A 359 -28.01 9.57 -30.04
CA GLU A 359 -29.46 9.37 -30.03
C GLU A 359 -29.86 8.72 -28.70
N ILE A 360 -30.82 9.35 -28.03
CA ILE A 360 -31.36 8.89 -26.74
C ILE A 360 -32.88 8.96 -26.77
N THR A 361 -33.50 8.23 -25.87
CA THR A 361 -34.91 8.42 -25.52
C THR A 361 -34.98 9.07 -24.14
N ILE A 362 -35.60 10.25 -24.05
CA ILE A 362 -35.85 10.96 -22.79
C ILE A 362 -37.27 10.65 -22.31
N LEU A 363 -37.41 10.45 -21.00
CA LEU A 363 -38.65 10.24 -20.28
C LEU A 363 -38.79 11.33 -19.21
N PHE A 364 -39.96 11.95 -19.17
CA PHE A 364 -40.40 12.81 -18.07
C PHE A 364 -41.63 12.19 -17.43
N ALA A 365 -41.64 12.04 -16.10
CA ALA A 365 -42.80 11.59 -15.33
C ALA A 365 -43.09 12.60 -14.21
N ASP A 366 -44.28 13.19 -14.21
CA ASP A 366 -44.66 14.27 -13.30
C ASP A 366 -45.96 13.97 -12.55
N LEU A 367 -46.05 14.37 -11.27
CA LEU A 367 -47.22 14.10 -10.44
C LEU A 367 -48.33 15.10 -10.75
N VAL A 368 -49.53 14.59 -10.99
CA VAL A 368 -50.68 15.43 -11.29
C VAL A 368 -51.16 16.14 -10.02
N GLY A 369 -51.23 17.47 -10.08
CA GLY A 369 -51.76 18.29 -8.98
C GLY A 369 -50.84 18.41 -7.77
N PHE A 370 -49.56 18.04 -7.88
CA PHE A 370 -48.62 18.06 -6.76
C PHE A 370 -48.49 19.44 -6.09
N THR A 371 -48.51 20.53 -6.87
CA THR A 371 -48.47 21.89 -6.31
C THR A 371 -49.61 22.12 -5.31
N GLU A 372 -50.84 21.72 -5.66
CA GLU A 372 -52.01 21.85 -4.77
C GLU A 372 -51.93 20.92 -3.54
N ILE A 373 -51.32 19.74 -3.68
CA ILE A 373 -51.05 18.84 -2.55
C ILE A 373 -50.03 19.49 -1.60
N SER A 374 -48.97 20.09 -2.15
CA SER A 374 -47.88 20.70 -1.38
C SER A 374 -48.30 21.91 -0.56
N GLU A 375 -49.31 22.67 -1.02
CA GLU A 375 -49.85 23.83 -0.28
C GLU A 375 -50.72 23.42 0.92
N ARG A 376 -51.27 22.20 0.92
CA ARG A 376 -52.23 21.72 1.94
C ARG A 376 -51.59 20.87 3.05
N ARG A 377 -50.30 20.54 2.93
CA ARG A 377 -49.58 19.60 3.83
C ARG A 377 -48.34 20.24 4.43
N GLN A 378 -47.80 19.64 5.49
CA GLN A 378 -46.55 20.12 6.07
C GLN A 378 -45.37 19.79 5.13
N PRO A 379 -44.36 20.67 5.02
CA PRO A 379 -43.21 20.43 4.15
C PRO A 379 -42.47 19.12 4.44
N THR A 380 -42.44 18.68 5.70
CA THR A 380 -41.83 17.39 6.10
C THR A 380 -42.60 16.20 5.54
N GLU A 381 -43.94 16.23 5.56
CA GLU A 381 -44.78 15.16 5.00
C GLU A 381 -44.63 15.07 3.48
N ILE A 382 -44.53 16.24 2.81
CA ILE A 382 -44.29 16.30 1.37
C ILE A 382 -42.90 15.75 1.00
N ALA A 383 -41.87 16.07 1.78
CA ALA A 383 -40.54 15.52 1.56
C ALA A 383 -40.52 13.99 1.74
N GLU A 384 -41.20 13.46 2.76
CA GLU A 384 -41.33 12.01 2.98
C GLU A 384 -42.10 11.33 1.85
N LEU A 385 -43.19 11.93 1.39
CA LEU A 385 -43.96 11.46 0.24
C LEU A 385 -43.10 11.40 -1.02
N LEU A 386 -42.41 12.49 -1.37
CA LEU A 386 -41.55 12.55 -2.55
C LEU A 386 -40.43 11.52 -2.47
N ASN A 387 -39.76 11.38 -1.32
CA ASN A 387 -38.68 10.41 -1.18
C ASN A 387 -39.17 8.96 -1.41
N LYS A 388 -40.32 8.59 -0.84
CA LYS A 388 -40.91 7.26 -1.07
C LYS A 388 -41.37 7.08 -2.51
N PHE A 389 -42.00 8.10 -3.08
CA PHE A 389 -42.46 8.08 -4.46
C PHE A 389 -41.28 7.93 -5.44
N PHE A 390 -40.21 8.69 -5.25
CA PHE A 390 -39.01 8.60 -6.07
C PHE A 390 -38.35 7.22 -5.96
N GLU A 391 -38.23 6.65 -4.76
CA GLU A 391 -37.69 5.30 -4.58
C GLU A 391 -38.43 4.27 -5.45
N GLU A 392 -39.77 4.29 -5.39
CA GLU A 392 -40.63 3.37 -6.12
C GLU A 392 -40.56 3.56 -7.65
N MET A 393 -40.51 4.82 -8.12
CA MET A 393 -40.44 5.11 -9.55
C MET A 393 -39.03 4.88 -10.12
N LEU A 394 -37.97 5.16 -9.36
CA LEU A 394 -36.58 4.92 -9.79
C LEU A 394 -36.30 3.43 -9.95
N GLN A 395 -36.92 2.57 -9.14
CA GLN A 395 -36.81 1.14 -9.30
C GLN A 395 -37.22 0.70 -10.72
N GLU A 396 -38.28 1.30 -11.26
CA GLU A 396 -38.71 1.07 -12.65
C GLU A 396 -37.71 1.64 -13.67
N VAL A 397 -37.12 2.82 -13.42
CA VAL A 397 -36.07 3.36 -14.29
C VAL A 397 -34.88 2.40 -14.39
N PHE A 398 -34.37 1.96 -13.25
CA PHE A 398 -33.16 1.12 -13.20
C PHE A 398 -33.41 -0.31 -13.68
N THR A 399 -34.60 -0.87 -13.44
CA THR A 399 -34.98 -2.21 -13.91
C THR A 399 -34.83 -2.36 -15.42
N TYR A 400 -35.18 -1.32 -16.20
CA TYR A 400 -35.04 -1.32 -17.65
C TYR A 400 -33.73 -0.70 -18.17
N GLY A 401 -32.81 -0.34 -17.27
CA GLY A 401 -31.49 0.19 -17.60
C GLY A 401 -31.46 1.68 -17.94
N GLY A 402 -32.44 2.45 -17.48
CA GLY A 402 -32.47 3.90 -17.62
C GLY A 402 -31.44 4.60 -16.73
N THR A 403 -31.05 5.80 -17.15
CA THR A 403 -30.20 6.70 -16.38
C THR A 403 -31.06 7.85 -15.85
N LEU A 404 -31.14 7.99 -14.52
CA LEU A 404 -31.70 9.17 -13.89
C LEU A 404 -30.81 10.38 -14.21
N ASP A 405 -31.42 11.43 -14.75
CA ASP A 405 -30.73 12.72 -14.95
C ASP A 405 -30.88 13.57 -13.68
N LYS A 406 -32.12 13.92 -13.32
CA LYS A 406 -32.43 14.68 -12.11
C LYS A 406 -33.92 14.65 -11.76
N TYR A 407 -34.22 15.12 -10.55
CA TYR A 407 -35.54 15.54 -10.14
C TYR A 407 -35.74 17.03 -10.44
N ILE A 408 -36.93 17.40 -10.90
CA ILE A 408 -37.34 18.79 -11.15
C ILE A 408 -38.63 19.02 -10.37
N GLY A 409 -38.51 19.37 -9.08
CA GLY A 409 -39.68 19.36 -8.20
C GLY A 409 -40.15 17.93 -7.96
N ASP A 410 -41.38 17.63 -8.36
CA ASP A 410 -42.00 16.31 -8.39
C ASP A 410 -41.77 15.52 -9.69
N CYS A 411 -41.22 16.16 -10.71
CA CYS A 411 -40.92 15.52 -11.99
C CYS A 411 -39.63 14.68 -11.92
N ILE A 412 -39.69 13.45 -12.43
CA ILE A 412 -38.54 12.60 -12.71
C ILE A 412 -38.13 12.80 -14.17
N MET A 413 -36.85 13.11 -14.40
CA MET A 413 -36.23 13.14 -15.73
C MET A 413 -35.22 12.00 -15.84
N ALA A 414 -35.43 11.09 -16.79
CA ALA A 414 -34.54 9.95 -17.04
C ALA A 414 -34.35 9.72 -18.55
N PHE A 415 -33.20 9.22 -18.97
CA PHE A 415 -32.93 8.89 -20.37
C PHE A 415 -32.37 7.48 -20.56
N PHE A 416 -32.50 6.99 -21.79
CA PHE A 416 -32.06 5.67 -22.25
C PHE A 416 -31.20 5.82 -23.49
N GLY A 417 -30.26 4.88 -23.73
CA GLY A 417 -29.29 4.96 -24.84
C GLY A 417 -27.93 5.60 -24.48
N ALA A 418 -27.79 6.03 -23.23
CA ALA A 418 -26.55 6.51 -22.64
C ALA A 418 -26.51 6.17 -21.13
N PRO A 419 -25.32 5.98 -20.51
CA PRO A 419 -23.98 6.28 -21.03
C PRO A 419 -23.42 5.24 -22.01
N GLU A 420 -23.87 4.00 -21.95
CA GLU A 420 -23.57 2.97 -22.95
C GLU A 420 -24.64 2.95 -24.06
N PRO A 421 -24.28 2.60 -25.31
CA PRO A 421 -25.28 2.45 -26.36
C PRO A 421 -26.26 1.33 -25.99
N GLN A 422 -27.56 1.62 -26.02
CA GLN A 422 -28.60 0.64 -25.71
C GLN A 422 -29.53 0.48 -26.91
N PRO A 423 -29.36 -0.59 -27.72
CA PRO A 423 -30.37 -0.96 -28.71
C PRO A 423 -31.74 -1.15 -28.03
N GLY A 424 -32.80 -0.63 -28.66
CA GLY A 424 -34.15 -0.65 -28.09
C GLY A 424 -34.36 0.32 -26.93
N HIS A 425 -33.58 1.42 -26.85
CA HIS A 425 -33.75 2.43 -25.80
C HIS A 425 -35.17 3.03 -25.75
N ALA A 426 -35.88 3.12 -26.88
CA ALA A 426 -37.29 3.55 -26.90
C ALA A 426 -38.23 2.52 -26.27
N ASP A 427 -38.07 1.23 -26.58
CA ASP A 427 -38.90 0.17 -25.98
C ASP A 427 -38.68 0.11 -24.46
N ARG A 428 -37.43 0.28 -24.02
CA ARG A 428 -37.07 0.34 -22.59
C ARG A 428 -37.76 1.51 -21.89
N ALA A 429 -37.73 2.70 -22.49
CA ALA A 429 -38.41 3.87 -21.93
C ALA A 429 -39.92 3.66 -21.83
N VAL A 430 -40.54 3.05 -22.84
CA VAL A 430 -41.97 2.71 -22.83
C VAL A 430 -42.28 1.65 -21.76
N ALA A 431 -41.44 0.63 -21.61
CA ALA A 431 -41.59 -0.37 -20.57
C ALA A 431 -41.47 0.24 -19.17
N THR A 432 -40.52 1.15 -18.95
CA THR A 432 -40.42 1.94 -17.71
C THR A 432 -41.68 2.75 -17.45
N ALA A 433 -42.22 3.45 -18.46
CA ALA A 433 -43.45 4.25 -18.28
C ALA A 433 -44.65 3.38 -17.87
N LYS A 434 -44.82 2.21 -18.50
CA LYS A 434 -45.87 1.25 -18.12
C LYS A 434 -45.63 0.72 -16.70
N GLY A 435 -44.39 0.36 -16.37
CA GLY A 435 -43.99 -0.07 -15.03
C GLY A 435 -44.33 0.96 -13.97
N MET A 436 -43.96 2.23 -14.18
CA MET A 436 -44.27 3.34 -13.26
C MET A 436 -45.79 3.50 -13.05
N LEU A 437 -46.58 3.47 -14.12
CA LEU A 437 -48.04 3.62 -14.03
C LEU A 437 -48.68 2.45 -13.29
N SER A 438 -48.29 1.20 -13.61
CA SER A 438 -48.76 0.02 -12.89
C SER A 438 -48.31 -0.01 -11.44
N ARG A 439 -47.07 0.43 -11.15
CA ARG A 439 -46.54 0.50 -9.79
C ARG A 439 -47.30 1.52 -8.97
N LEU A 440 -47.59 2.70 -9.53
CA LEU A 440 -48.37 3.72 -8.83
C LEU A 440 -49.81 3.27 -8.58
N GLN A 441 -50.44 2.58 -9.53
CA GLN A 441 -51.75 1.97 -9.32
C GLN A 441 -51.72 0.97 -8.16
N TYR A 442 -50.70 0.12 -8.09
CA TYR A 442 -50.50 -0.80 -6.98
C TYR A 442 -50.32 -0.06 -5.64
N LEU A 443 -49.52 1.00 -5.59
CA LEU A 443 -49.29 1.80 -4.38
C LEU A 443 -50.58 2.47 -3.89
N ASN A 444 -51.34 3.07 -4.81
CA ASN A 444 -52.65 3.66 -4.49
C ASN A 444 -53.64 2.62 -3.94
N ALA A 445 -53.58 1.37 -4.40
CA ALA A 445 -54.44 0.29 -3.91
C ALA A 445 -54.04 -0.22 -2.52
N HIS A 446 -52.86 0.16 -2.02
CA HIS A 446 -52.32 -0.24 -0.71
C HIS A 446 -52.11 0.95 0.22
N ASP A 447 -52.97 1.98 0.09
CA ASP A 447 -53.01 3.16 0.97
C ASP A 447 -51.64 3.85 1.13
N PHE A 448 -50.85 3.93 0.05
CA PHE A 448 -49.54 4.59 0.04
C PHE A 448 -49.63 6.07 0.46
N TRP A 449 -50.74 6.73 0.11
CA TRP A 449 -51.06 8.10 0.47
C TRP A 449 -52.58 8.26 0.63
N ASP A 450 -53.01 9.28 1.39
CA ASP A 450 -54.43 9.55 1.66
C ASP A 450 -55.25 9.85 0.39
N GLU A 451 -54.60 10.41 -0.62
CA GLU A 451 -55.19 10.83 -1.90
C GLU A 451 -54.62 9.97 -3.03
N GLN A 452 -55.44 9.64 -4.04
CA GLN A 452 -54.97 8.91 -5.21
C GLN A 452 -53.96 9.75 -6.00
N LEU A 453 -52.73 9.26 -6.11
CA LEU A 453 -51.68 9.89 -6.90
C LEU A 453 -51.81 9.47 -8.37
N GLN A 454 -51.56 10.39 -9.29
CA GLN A 454 -51.60 10.12 -10.72
C GLN A 454 -50.37 10.73 -11.40
N LEU A 455 -49.94 10.14 -12.51
CA LEU A 455 -48.79 10.60 -13.28
C LEU A 455 -49.18 11.05 -14.67
N ARG A 456 -48.37 11.95 -15.21
CA ARG A 456 -48.26 12.19 -16.65
C ARG A 456 -46.87 11.78 -17.08
N ILE A 457 -46.78 10.90 -18.08
CA ILE A 457 -45.50 10.46 -18.61
C ILE A 457 -45.36 10.88 -20.06
N SER A 458 -44.23 11.50 -20.42
CA SER A 458 -43.93 11.82 -21.81
C SER A 458 -42.59 11.26 -22.23
N ILE A 459 -42.52 10.75 -23.46
CA ILE A 459 -41.32 10.13 -24.01
C ILE A 459 -41.00 10.70 -25.39
N ASN A 460 -39.77 11.14 -25.58
CA ASN A 460 -39.29 11.63 -26.86
C ASN A 460 -37.93 11.04 -27.23
N THR A 461 -37.74 10.71 -28.50
CA THR A 461 -36.47 10.21 -29.03
C THR A 461 -35.83 11.23 -29.96
N GLY A 462 -34.52 11.35 -29.88
CA GLY A 462 -33.73 12.13 -30.82
C GLY A 462 -32.30 12.34 -30.36
N ARG A 463 -31.53 13.07 -31.18
CA ARG A 463 -30.14 13.40 -30.86
C ARG A 463 -30.03 14.41 -29.73
N ALA A 464 -29.09 14.16 -28.83
CA ALA A 464 -28.73 15.01 -27.71
C ALA A 464 -27.23 14.89 -27.41
N ILE A 465 -26.68 15.92 -26.80
CA ILE A 465 -25.35 15.87 -26.20
C ILE A 465 -25.49 15.30 -24.79
N VAL A 466 -24.80 14.20 -24.48
CA VAL A 466 -24.81 13.58 -23.15
C VAL A 466 -23.40 13.57 -22.58
N GLY A 467 -23.22 13.98 -21.33
CA GLY A 467 -21.91 14.00 -20.68
C GLY A 467 -21.92 14.85 -19.42
N ASP A 468 -20.74 15.10 -18.87
CA ASP A 468 -20.59 16.00 -17.72
C ASP A 468 -20.77 17.45 -18.16
N VAL A 469 -21.78 18.11 -17.60
CA VAL A 469 -22.08 19.52 -17.82
C VAL A 469 -21.97 20.25 -16.49
N GLY A 470 -21.20 21.34 -16.48
CA GLY A 470 -21.05 22.18 -15.29
C GLY A 470 -19.67 22.82 -15.13
N SER A 471 -19.45 23.40 -13.95
CA SER A 471 -18.20 24.07 -13.59
C SER A 471 -17.22 23.08 -12.92
N SER A 472 -16.02 23.53 -12.58
CA SER A 472 -15.09 22.74 -11.75
C SER A 472 -15.61 22.43 -10.35
N GLN A 473 -16.62 23.16 -9.87
CA GLN A 473 -17.18 23.02 -8.53
C GLN A 473 -18.44 22.14 -8.50
N ARG A 474 -19.13 21.98 -9.63
CA ARG A 474 -20.35 21.18 -9.74
C ARG A 474 -20.52 20.67 -11.16
N LEU A 475 -20.47 19.36 -11.32
CA LEU A 475 -20.70 18.64 -12.58
C LEU A 475 -21.94 17.77 -12.41
N ASP A 476 -22.86 17.86 -13.36
CA ASP A 476 -23.99 16.95 -13.50
C ASP A 476 -23.81 16.14 -14.79
N TYR A 477 -23.89 14.82 -14.71
CA TYR A 477 -23.99 13.99 -15.91
C TYR A 477 -25.43 14.08 -16.45
N THR A 478 -25.62 14.75 -17.59
CA THR A 478 -26.95 15.17 -18.06
C THR A 478 -27.04 15.15 -19.58
N ALA A 479 -28.26 15.14 -20.11
CA ALA A 479 -28.53 15.26 -21.54
C ALA A 479 -28.98 16.68 -21.91
N LEU A 480 -28.43 17.23 -22.99
CA LEU A 480 -28.76 18.56 -23.50
C LEU A 480 -29.16 18.51 -24.97
N GLY A 481 -30.17 19.31 -25.33
CA GLY A 481 -30.53 19.54 -26.72
C GLY A 481 -32.03 19.76 -26.94
N PRO A 482 -32.44 20.03 -28.20
CA PRO A 482 -33.83 20.23 -28.57
C PRO A 482 -34.73 19.04 -28.22
N THR A 483 -34.18 17.83 -28.25
CA THR A 483 -34.87 16.57 -27.90
C THR A 483 -35.41 16.58 -26.47
N ILE A 484 -34.64 17.09 -25.52
CA ILE A 484 -35.02 17.20 -24.10
C ILE A 484 -36.17 18.20 -23.94
N ASN A 485 -36.05 19.35 -24.60
CA ASN A 485 -37.06 20.41 -24.56
C ASN A 485 -38.41 19.98 -25.16
N LEU A 486 -38.40 19.12 -26.18
CA LEU A 486 -39.65 18.57 -26.73
C LEU A 486 -40.30 17.61 -25.73
N GLY A 487 -39.53 16.69 -25.12
CA GLY A 487 -40.04 15.77 -24.11
C GLY A 487 -40.74 16.51 -22.97
N SER A 488 -40.06 17.45 -22.32
CA SER A 488 -40.64 18.24 -21.22
C SER A 488 -41.93 18.98 -21.60
N ARG A 489 -42.10 19.41 -22.85
CA ARG A 489 -43.32 20.09 -23.30
C ARG A 489 -44.47 19.13 -23.64
N MET A 490 -44.14 17.88 -23.97
CA MET A 490 -45.13 16.85 -24.27
C MET A 490 -45.85 16.37 -23.02
N GLU A 491 -45.20 16.42 -21.85
CA GLU A 491 -45.83 16.11 -20.56
C GLU A 491 -47.13 16.93 -20.36
N GLN A 492 -47.11 18.23 -20.69
CA GLN A 492 -48.25 19.13 -20.46
C GLN A 492 -49.53 18.74 -21.21
N ILE A 493 -49.39 18.06 -22.36
CA ILE A 493 -50.53 17.58 -23.16
C ILE A 493 -50.91 16.13 -22.84
N CYS A 494 -50.12 15.44 -22.01
CA CYS A 494 -50.38 14.07 -21.63
C CYS A 494 -51.69 13.97 -20.84
N PRO A 495 -52.60 13.06 -21.22
CA PRO A 495 -53.73 12.72 -20.37
C PRO A 495 -53.27 12.20 -19.01
N VAL A 496 -54.11 12.40 -18.00
CA VAL A 496 -53.82 12.02 -16.62
C VAL A 496 -53.82 10.49 -16.49
N GLY A 497 -52.77 9.94 -15.89
CA GLY A 497 -52.61 8.49 -15.70
C GLY A 497 -52.13 7.75 -16.96
N GLU A 498 -51.72 8.47 -18.00
CA GLU A 498 -51.30 7.88 -19.27
C GLU A 498 -49.85 8.26 -19.61
N CYS A 499 -49.37 7.70 -20.73
CA CYS A 499 -48.11 8.06 -21.34
C CYS A 499 -48.31 8.53 -22.79
N VAL A 500 -47.63 9.62 -23.16
CA VAL A 500 -47.57 10.11 -24.54
C VAL A 500 -46.17 9.99 -25.12
N ILE A 501 -46.08 9.67 -26.40
CA ILE A 501 -44.82 9.54 -27.13
C ILE A 501 -44.82 10.35 -28.42
N SER A 502 -43.65 10.82 -28.82
CA SER A 502 -43.48 11.55 -30.09
C SER A 502 -43.46 10.60 -31.29
N GLU A 503 -43.69 11.15 -32.49
CA GLU A 503 -43.49 10.46 -33.77
C GLU A 503 -42.15 9.72 -33.84
N ALA A 504 -41.06 10.40 -33.44
CA ALA A 504 -39.72 9.83 -33.50
C ALA A 504 -39.57 8.60 -32.59
N THR A 505 -40.18 8.62 -31.40
CA THR A 505 -40.22 7.44 -30.53
C THR A 505 -41.07 6.33 -31.15
N TYR A 506 -42.29 6.67 -31.59
CA TYR A 506 -43.23 5.71 -32.19
C TYR A 506 -42.65 4.99 -33.41
N ASP A 507 -41.87 5.69 -34.24
CA ASP A 507 -41.28 5.12 -35.45
C ASP A 507 -40.29 4.00 -35.15
N ILE A 508 -39.51 4.12 -34.07
CA ILE A 508 -38.46 3.16 -33.70
C ILE A 508 -38.88 2.10 -32.68
N LEU A 509 -40.13 2.14 -32.18
CA LEU A 509 -40.67 1.08 -31.32
C LEU A 509 -40.81 -0.23 -32.09
N ASN A 510 -40.49 -1.33 -31.41
CA ASN A 510 -40.70 -2.68 -31.94
C ASN A 510 -42.18 -3.07 -31.93
N ASP A 511 -42.90 -2.69 -30.87
CA ASP A 511 -44.34 -2.91 -30.74
C ASP A 511 -45.09 -1.57 -30.56
N LYS A 512 -46.10 -1.39 -31.40
CA LYS A 512 -46.90 -0.16 -31.50
C LYS A 512 -48.37 -0.40 -31.14
N SER A 513 -48.75 -1.63 -30.76
CA SER A 513 -50.14 -2.02 -30.48
C SER A 513 -50.82 -1.16 -29.43
N ASP A 514 -50.05 -0.73 -28.43
CA ASP A 514 -50.57 -0.07 -27.24
C ASP A 514 -50.74 1.44 -27.44
N PHE A 515 -50.43 1.96 -28.63
CA PHE A 515 -50.43 3.39 -28.92
C PHE A 515 -51.44 3.75 -30.01
N SER A 516 -52.23 4.80 -29.74
CA SER A 516 -53.10 5.42 -30.73
C SER A 516 -52.66 6.84 -31.05
N PHE A 517 -52.99 7.30 -32.25
CA PHE A 517 -52.70 8.66 -32.68
C PHE A 517 -53.58 9.64 -31.89
N MET A 518 -52.93 10.52 -31.12
CA MET A 518 -53.58 11.54 -30.30
C MET A 518 -53.85 12.82 -31.10
N GLY A 519 -52.95 13.18 -32.01
CA GLY A 519 -53.09 14.35 -32.87
C GLY A 519 -51.77 15.01 -33.27
N ASP A 520 -51.90 16.08 -34.04
CA ASP A 520 -50.80 16.97 -34.42
C ASP A 520 -50.73 18.16 -33.45
N TYR A 521 -49.61 18.28 -32.73
CA TYR A 521 -49.41 19.32 -31.73
C TYR A 521 -48.34 20.32 -32.14
N ARG A 522 -48.54 21.58 -31.74
CA ARG A 522 -47.55 22.65 -31.90
C ARG A 522 -47.01 23.06 -30.54
N PHE A 523 -45.70 22.93 -30.38
CA PHE A 523 -45.01 23.30 -29.13
C PHE A 523 -44.27 24.63 -29.29
N LYS A 524 -44.23 25.42 -28.21
CA LYS A 524 -43.52 26.72 -28.19
C LYS A 524 -42.08 26.56 -28.67
N GLY A 525 -41.65 27.33 -29.66
CA GLY A 525 -40.28 27.27 -30.20
C GLY A 525 -40.01 26.10 -31.17
N ILE A 526 -41.01 25.28 -31.51
CA ILE A 526 -40.93 24.26 -32.55
C ILE A 526 -41.90 24.65 -33.67
N LYS A 527 -41.35 24.96 -34.85
CA LYS A 527 -42.15 25.50 -35.98
C LYS A 527 -43.04 24.44 -36.63
N ARG A 528 -42.56 23.20 -36.70
CA ARG A 528 -43.27 22.04 -37.28
C ARG A 528 -44.31 21.48 -36.31
N LEU A 529 -45.37 20.89 -36.88
CA LEU A 529 -46.28 20.02 -36.12
C LEU A 529 -45.54 18.73 -35.75
N ILE A 530 -45.83 18.22 -34.57
CA ILE A 530 -45.32 16.95 -34.07
C ILE A 530 -46.52 16.03 -33.89
N LYS A 531 -46.49 14.86 -34.52
CA LYS A 531 -47.46 13.81 -34.24
C LYS A 531 -47.18 13.23 -32.86
N VAL A 532 -48.24 13.11 -32.07
CA VAL A 532 -48.19 12.54 -30.72
C VAL A 532 -49.09 11.32 -30.68
N TYR A 533 -48.62 10.31 -29.97
CA TYR A 533 -49.33 9.06 -29.74
C TYR A 533 -49.51 8.85 -28.24
N GLN A 534 -50.63 8.27 -27.82
CA GLN A 534 -50.95 8.04 -26.41
C GLN A 534 -51.15 6.55 -26.14
N THR A 535 -50.79 6.10 -24.94
CA THR A 535 -50.98 4.71 -24.52
C THR A 535 -52.44 4.40 -24.23
N HIS A 536 -52.92 3.23 -24.65
CA HIS A 536 -54.13 2.61 -24.10
C HIS A 536 -53.75 1.62 -23.00
N ILE A 537 -53.62 2.11 -21.76
CA ILE A 537 -53.49 1.21 -20.62
C ILE A 537 -54.91 0.75 -20.28
N ASN A 538 -55.39 -0.26 -21.01
CA ASN A 538 -56.55 -1.01 -20.56
C ASN A 538 -56.17 -1.64 -19.22
N GLY A 539 -56.87 -1.25 -18.15
CA GLY A 539 -56.77 -1.93 -16.86
C GLY A 539 -57.07 -3.41 -17.07
N SER A 540 -56.02 -4.22 -17.04
CA SER A 540 -56.08 -5.68 -17.00
C SER A 540 -56.31 -6.16 -15.58
#